data_AF-A0A957ULK9-F1
#
_entry.id   AF-A0A957ULK9-F1
#
_cell.length_a   1.000
_cell.length_b   1.000
_cell.length_c   1.000
_cell.angle_alpha   90.00
_cell.angle_beta   90.00
_cell.angle_gamma   90.00
#
_symmetry.space_group_name_H-M   'P 1'
#
loop_
_entity.id
_entity.type
_entity.pdbx_description
1 polymer ?
#
loop_
_entity_poly.entity_id
_entity_poly.type
_entity_poly.pdbx_seq_one_letter_code
_entity_poly.pdbx_strand_id
1 'polypeptide(L)'
;HTAVLSRNGRPMEVQIRTREMHQFAEYGIAAHWRYKEQTKHDRNFEDKIAWLRQLMEWRQDVTDASEFIDSMKTDVFNDRVYVFTPQGEVIDLPAGSTPIDFAYAIHTELGHRCRGANVDGRLVPLDYKLSNGEQVTVIAAKRGGPTRDWLNPNLEYVATQRARSKIRGWLRKQNRDENIRQGKQMLDKE
;
A
#
# COMPACT_ATOMS: atom_id res chain seq x y z
N HIS A 1 6.57 16.88 1.23
CA HIS A 1 8.04 16.91 1.17
C HIS A 1 8.47 16.79 -0.28
N THR A 2 9.65 17.29 -0.65
CA THR A 2 10.29 17.06 -1.95
C THR A 2 11.80 17.02 -1.74
N ALA A 3 12.51 16.15 -2.44
CA ALA A 3 13.97 16.07 -2.35
C ALA A 3 14.58 16.76 -3.58
N VAL A 4 15.55 17.64 -3.35
CA VAL A 4 16.26 18.38 -4.40
C VAL A 4 17.75 18.14 -4.29
N LEU A 5 18.46 18.17 -5.43
CA LEU A 5 19.92 18.15 -5.43
C LEU A 5 20.45 19.56 -5.14
N SER A 6 21.29 19.68 -4.11
CA SER A 6 22.00 20.92 -3.81
C SER A 6 23.13 21.17 -4.83
N ARG A 7 23.60 22.42 -4.97
CA ARG A 7 24.74 22.80 -5.85
C ARG A 7 26.01 21.97 -5.62
N ASN A 8 26.13 21.35 -4.45
CA ASN A 8 27.28 20.55 -4.04
C ASN A 8 27.08 19.04 -4.29
N GLY A 9 26.02 18.65 -5.00
CA GLY A 9 25.71 17.25 -5.31
C GLY A 9 25.12 16.43 -4.15
N ARG A 10 24.87 17.05 -2.98
CA ARG A 10 24.26 16.37 -1.83
C ARG A 10 22.73 16.45 -1.91
N PRO A 11 22.00 15.36 -1.65
CA PRO A 11 20.55 15.36 -1.58
C PRO A 11 20.08 16.18 -0.38
N MET A 12 19.05 17.01 -0.57
CA MET A 12 18.45 17.86 0.46
C MET A 12 16.94 17.70 0.43
N GLU A 13 16.34 17.44 1.59
CA GLU A 13 14.89 17.39 1.74
C GLU A 13 14.32 18.78 2.00
N VAL A 14 13.27 19.14 1.26
CA VAL A 14 12.52 20.38 1.40
C VAL A 14 11.08 20.05 1.76
N GLN A 15 10.62 20.59 2.88
CA GLN A 15 9.24 20.45 3.32
C GLN A 15 8.50 21.77 3.14
N ILE A 16 7.55 21.79 2.21
CA ILE A 16 6.66 22.94 1.98
C ILE A 16 5.36 22.65 2.73
N ARG A 17 4.99 23.55 3.65
CA ARG A 17 3.76 23.47 4.45
C ARG A 17 3.18 24.85 4.68
N THR A 18 1.85 24.93 4.81
CA THR A 18 1.19 26.18 5.23
C THR A 18 1.45 26.44 6.72
N ARG A 19 1.19 27.68 7.18
CA ARG A 19 1.32 28.01 8.61
C ARG A 19 0.45 27.12 9.50
N GLU A 20 -0.75 26.78 9.05
CA GLU A 20 -1.67 25.90 9.77
C GLU A 20 -1.11 24.47 9.91
N MET A 21 -0.59 23.91 8.80
CA MET A 21 0.08 22.61 8.82
C MET A 21 1.32 22.59 9.71
N HIS A 22 2.06 23.70 9.78
CA HIS A 22 3.20 23.83 10.70
C HIS A 22 2.76 23.79 12.16
N GLN A 23 1.71 24.52 12.53
CA GLN A 23 1.17 24.50 13.89
C GLN A 23 0.66 23.11 14.30
N PHE A 24 -0.02 22.40 13.39
CA PHE A 24 -0.46 21.03 13.66
C PHE A 24 0.72 20.07 13.90
N ALA A 25 1.78 20.19 13.10
CA ALA A 25 2.96 19.34 13.25
C ALA A 25 3.77 19.61 14.53
N GLU A 26 3.79 20.85 15.02
CA GLU A 26 4.51 21.23 16.25
C GLU A 26 3.72 20.93 17.53
N TYR A 27 2.42 21.19 17.54
CA TYR A 27 1.60 21.18 18.76
C TYR A 27 0.54 20.06 18.79
N GLY A 28 0.42 19.28 17.73
CA GLY A 28 -0.55 18.18 17.62
C GLY A 28 -2.00 18.63 17.76
N ILE A 29 -2.87 17.71 18.19
CA ILE A 29 -4.33 17.90 18.33
C ILE A 29 -4.67 19.00 19.37
N ALA A 30 -3.78 19.26 20.33
CA ALA A 30 -4.00 20.19 21.43
C ALA A 30 -4.14 21.66 21.00
N ALA A 31 -3.47 22.06 19.90
CA ALA A 31 -3.61 23.42 19.35
C ALA A 31 -5.00 23.68 18.74
N HIS A 32 -5.70 22.62 18.32
CA HIS A 32 -6.98 22.73 17.61
C HIS A 32 -8.17 22.96 18.55
N TRP A 33 -8.04 22.62 19.82
CA TRP A 33 -9.16 22.73 20.79
C TRP A 33 -9.41 24.17 21.23
N ARG A 34 -8.36 25.00 21.35
CA ARG A 34 -8.48 26.39 21.84
C ARG A 34 -8.80 27.42 20.74
N TYR A 35 -8.57 27.08 19.47
CA TYR A 35 -8.81 28.00 18.34
C TYR A 35 -10.16 27.77 17.64
N LYS A 36 -10.80 26.61 17.79
CA LYS A 36 -12.02 26.24 17.06
C LYS A 36 -13.36 26.54 17.76
N GLU A 37 -13.34 27.08 18.98
CA GLU A 37 -14.57 27.63 19.59
C GLU A 37 -15.12 28.87 18.86
N GLN A 38 -14.35 29.51 17.97
CA GLN A 38 -14.75 30.79 17.38
C GLN A 38 -15.06 30.83 15.87
N THR A 39 -14.88 29.76 15.09
CA THR A 39 -15.16 29.87 13.64
C THR A 39 -15.73 28.61 12.97
N LYS A 40 -17.06 28.70 12.74
CA LYS A 40 -17.93 28.16 11.68
C LYS A 40 -17.56 26.85 10.94
N HIS A 41 -18.49 25.90 11.05
CA HIS A 41 -18.85 24.80 10.13
C HIS A 41 -17.86 24.50 9.00
N ASP A 42 -17.04 23.48 9.21
CA ASP A 42 -16.12 22.93 8.22
C ASP A 42 -16.72 21.64 7.62
N ARG A 43 -17.10 21.66 6.34
CA ARG A 43 -17.74 20.53 5.62
C ARG A 43 -16.92 19.24 5.68
N ASN A 44 -15.59 19.35 5.72
CA ASN A 44 -14.70 18.19 5.87
C ASN A 44 -14.86 17.46 7.21
N PHE A 45 -15.36 18.14 8.25
CA PHE A 45 -15.68 17.52 9.54
C PHE A 45 -17.07 16.88 9.52
N GLU A 46 -18.03 17.49 8.82
CA GLU A 46 -19.34 16.87 8.56
C GLU A 46 -19.21 15.61 7.72
N ASP A 47 -18.33 15.57 6.72
CA ASP A 47 -18.06 14.38 5.91
C ASP A 47 -17.45 13.25 6.76
N LYS A 48 -16.57 13.59 7.72
CA LYS A 48 -16.01 12.63 8.69
C LYS A 48 -17.06 12.12 9.69
N ILE A 49 -17.99 12.99 10.11
CA ILE A 49 -19.11 12.60 10.98
C ILE A 49 -20.15 11.78 10.22
N ALA A 50 -20.45 12.13 8.97
CA ALA A 50 -21.34 11.38 8.10
C ALA A 50 -20.77 9.99 7.82
N TRP A 51 -19.47 9.89 7.58
CA TRP A 51 -18.75 8.62 7.47
C TRP A 51 -18.81 7.78 8.76
N LEU A 52 -18.65 8.41 9.93
CA LEU A 52 -18.80 7.72 11.22
C LEU A 52 -20.24 7.24 11.49
N ARG A 53 -21.26 7.99 11.05
CA ARG A 53 -22.66 7.55 11.12
C ARG A 53 -22.95 6.39 10.18
N GLN A 54 -22.41 6.43 8.96
CA GLN A 54 -22.54 5.35 7.98
C GLN A 54 -21.87 4.04 8.47
N LEU A 55 -20.76 4.15 9.21
CA LEU A 55 -20.12 3.02 9.90
C LEU A 55 -20.97 2.40 11.03
N MET A 56 -21.86 3.18 11.65
CA MET A 56 -22.75 2.69 12.71
C MET A 56 -24.01 2.02 12.13
N GLU A 57 -24.54 2.51 11.02
CA GLU A 57 -25.67 1.89 10.30
C GLU A 57 -25.28 0.55 9.65
N TRP A 58 -24.04 0.40 9.18
CA TRP A 58 -23.58 -0.81 8.48
C TRP A 58 -23.38 -2.03 9.39
N ARG A 59 -23.42 -1.87 10.72
CA ARG A 59 -23.33 -2.99 11.68
C ARG A 59 -24.53 -3.94 11.64
N GLN A 60 -25.61 -3.60 10.94
CA GLN A 60 -26.84 -4.39 10.96
C GLN A 60 -26.95 -5.40 9.81
N ASP A 61 -26.20 -5.26 8.71
CA ASP A 61 -26.40 -6.08 7.51
C ASP A 61 -25.13 -6.80 7.01
N VAL A 62 -25.16 -8.13 7.22
CA VAL A 62 -24.51 -9.19 6.43
C VAL A 62 -23.04 -9.59 6.76
N THR A 63 -22.91 -10.89 6.91
CA THR A 63 -21.78 -11.77 7.32
C THR A 63 -20.48 -11.70 6.52
N ASP A 64 -20.39 -10.90 5.45
CA ASP A 64 -19.19 -10.77 4.58
C ASP A 64 -18.43 -9.43 4.80
N ALA A 65 -18.97 -8.56 5.65
CA ALA A 65 -18.39 -7.24 5.93
C ALA A 65 -17.10 -7.30 6.75
N SER A 66 -16.79 -8.42 7.44
CA SER A 66 -15.63 -8.49 8.33
C SER A 66 -14.30 -8.41 7.59
N GLU A 67 -14.12 -9.14 6.47
CA GLU A 67 -12.88 -9.06 5.68
C GLU A 67 -12.74 -7.69 4.99
N PHE A 68 -13.85 -7.09 4.58
CA PHE A 68 -13.84 -5.75 3.97
C PHE A 68 -13.55 -4.65 5.00
N ILE A 69 -14.16 -4.72 6.18
CA ILE A 69 -13.95 -3.77 7.27
C ILE A 69 -12.52 -3.88 7.82
N ASP A 70 -11.97 -5.09 7.98
CA ASP A 70 -10.57 -5.25 8.36
C ASP A 70 -9.62 -4.73 7.28
N SER A 71 -9.96 -4.90 5.98
CA SER A 71 -9.18 -4.32 4.89
C SER A 71 -9.17 -2.80 4.91
N MET A 72 -10.31 -2.16 5.21
CA MET A 72 -10.40 -0.70 5.32
C MET A 72 -9.76 -0.16 6.60
N LYS A 73 -9.95 -0.82 7.74
CA LYS A 73 -9.31 -0.41 9.01
C LYS A 73 -7.78 -0.47 8.89
N THR A 74 -7.25 -1.52 8.27
CA THR A 74 -5.81 -1.64 8.05
C THR A 74 -5.29 -0.50 7.15
N ASP A 75 -5.98 -0.16 6.07
CA ASP A 75 -5.54 0.92 5.17
C ASP A 75 -5.69 2.34 5.77
N VAL A 76 -6.65 2.56 6.68
CA VAL A 76 -6.95 3.87 7.27
C VAL A 76 -6.08 4.20 8.50
N PHE A 77 -5.59 3.19 9.22
CA PHE A 77 -4.77 3.37 10.43
C PHE A 77 -3.27 3.12 10.25
N ASN A 78 -2.84 2.61 9.09
CA ASN A 78 -1.42 2.40 8.85
C ASN A 78 -0.72 3.71 8.52
N ASP A 79 0.41 3.96 9.19
CA ASP A 79 1.39 4.94 8.74
C ASP A 79 1.66 4.74 7.23
N ARG A 80 1.83 5.82 6.47
CA ARG A 80 2.09 5.73 5.02
C ARG A 80 3.57 5.93 4.73
N VAL A 81 4.09 5.18 3.76
CA VAL A 81 5.43 5.36 3.21
C VAL A 81 5.38 5.89 1.78
N TYR A 82 6.25 6.85 1.50
CA TYR A 82 6.39 7.54 0.23
C TYR A 82 7.74 7.18 -0.37
N VAL A 83 7.71 6.49 -1.49
CA VAL A 83 8.90 6.00 -2.20
C VAL A 83 8.95 6.57 -3.61
N PHE A 84 10.17 6.71 -4.13
CA PHE A 84 10.39 7.30 -5.45
C PHE A 84 10.61 6.23 -6.51
N THR A 85 10.05 6.45 -7.69
CA THR A 85 10.47 5.74 -8.90
C THR A 85 11.81 6.29 -9.40
N PRO A 86 12.54 5.57 -10.27
CA PRO A 86 13.75 6.10 -10.90
C PRO A 86 13.53 7.36 -11.73
N GLN A 87 12.28 7.62 -12.12
CA GLN A 87 11.85 8.81 -12.86
C GLN A 87 11.50 9.99 -11.93
N GLY A 88 11.53 9.80 -10.60
CA GLY A 88 11.22 10.83 -9.61
C GLY A 88 9.73 10.96 -9.28
N GLU A 89 8.89 10.03 -9.72
CA GLU A 89 7.47 10.00 -9.33
C GLU A 89 7.33 9.44 -7.90
N VAL A 90 6.44 10.04 -7.11
CA VAL A 90 6.17 9.60 -5.74
C VAL A 90 5.05 8.56 -5.75
N ILE A 91 5.30 7.40 -5.15
CA ILE A 91 4.32 6.35 -4.92
C ILE A 91 4.00 6.24 -3.44
N ASP A 92 2.71 6.28 -3.16
CA ASP A 92 2.07 6.13 -1.86
C ASP A 92 1.82 4.64 -1.58
N LEU A 93 2.29 4.16 -0.43
CA LEU A 93 2.11 2.79 0.02
C LEU A 93 1.83 2.74 1.53
N PRO A 94 1.14 1.70 2.04
CA PRO A 94 1.05 1.44 3.48
C PRO A 94 2.44 1.16 4.08
N ALA A 95 2.68 1.53 5.34
CA ALA A 95 3.90 1.18 6.06
C ALA A 95 4.06 -0.34 6.13
N GLY A 96 5.32 -0.79 6.05
CA GLY A 96 5.63 -2.22 5.95
C GLY A 96 5.43 -2.82 4.55
N SER A 97 5.12 -2.00 3.54
CA SER A 97 5.12 -2.44 2.14
C SER A 97 6.51 -2.85 1.67
N THR A 98 6.52 -3.82 0.78
CA THR A 98 7.75 -4.38 0.21
C THR A 98 7.98 -3.91 -1.24
N PRO A 99 9.15 -4.19 -1.84
CA PRO A 99 9.36 -3.95 -3.27
C PRO A 99 8.35 -4.67 -4.19
N ILE A 100 7.76 -5.79 -3.74
CA ILE A 100 6.71 -6.48 -4.49
C ILE A 100 5.44 -5.61 -4.51
N ASP A 101 5.03 -5.08 -3.37
CA ASP A 101 3.88 -4.17 -3.28
C ASP A 101 4.08 -2.93 -4.17
N PHE A 102 5.28 -2.34 -4.14
CA PHE A 102 5.65 -1.23 -5.01
C PHE A 102 5.54 -1.59 -6.51
N ALA A 103 6.04 -2.76 -6.91
CA ALA A 103 5.92 -3.22 -8.30
C ALA A 103 4.45 -3.36 -8.75
N TYR A 104 3.58 -3.88 -7.87
CA TYR A 104 2.13 -4.00 -8.14
C TYR A 104 1.37 -2.67 -8.09
N ALA A 105 1.87 -1.68 -7.36
CA ALA A 105 1.34 -0.33 -7.34
C ALA A 105 1.58 0.38 -8.69
N ILE A 106 2.79 0.25 -9.26
CA ILE A 106 3.11 0.79 -10.58
C ILE A 106 2.32 0.07 -11.68
N HIS A 107 2.48 -1.26 -11.80
CA HIS A 107 1.82 -2.01 -12.85
C HIS A 107 1.70 -3.50 -12.50
N THR A 108 0.53 -4.09 -12.78
CA THR A 108 0.28 -5.51 -12.43
C THR A 108 1.29 -6.45 -13.11
N GLU A 109 1.62 -6.20 -14.38
CA GLU A 109 2.60 -6.99 -15.14
C GLU A 109 4.05 -6.77 -14.69
N LEU A 110 4.35 -5.62 -14.06
CA LEU A 110 5.64 -5.41 -13.44
C LEU A 110 5.74 -6.25 -12.15
N GLY A 111 4.68 -6.22 -11.33
CA GLY A 111 4.55 -7.07 -10.15
C GLY A 111 4.69 -8.56 -10.46
N HIS A 112 4.02 -9.07 -11.49
CA HIS A 112 4.15 -10.48 -11.90
C HIS A 112 5.58 -10.87 -12.26
N ARG A 113 6.34 -9.95 -12.88
CA ARG A 113 7.68 -10.21 -13.38
C ARG A 113 8.78 -9.84 -12.39
N CYS A 114 8.44 -9.34 -11.21
CA CYS A 114 9.38 -8.92 -10.18
C CYS A 114 10.26 -10.10 -9.73
N ARG A 115 11.58 -9.93 -9.73
CA ARG A 115 12.55 -10.92 -9.24
C ARG A 115 13.52 -10.38 -8.20
N GLY A 116 13.73 -9.08 -8.19
CA GLY A 116 14.58 -8.40 -7.23
C GLY A 116 14.26 -6.91 -7.25
N ALA A 117 14.86 -6.19 -6.31
CA ALA A 117 14.75 -4.75 -6.25
C ALA A 117 16.07 -4.14 -5.85
N ASN A 118 16.35 -2.95 -6.38
CA ASN A 118 17.39 -2.09 -5.88
C ASN A 118 16.75 -0.92 -5.15
N VAL A 119 17.23 -0.62 -3.96
CA VAL A 119 16.85 0.56 -3.18
C VAL A 119 18.09 1.45 -3.05
N ASP A 120 17.99 2.70 -3.48
CA ASP A 120 19.10 3.66 -3.53
C ASP A 120 20.38 3.11 -4.20
N GLY A 121 20.17 2.31 -5.25
CA GLY A 121 21.25 1.68 -6.03
C GLY A 121 21.86 0.42 -5.40
N ARG A 122 21.35 -0.08 -4.27
CA ARG A 122 21.79 -1.32 -3.62
C ARG A 122 20.76 -2.44 -3.79
N LEU A 123 21.23 -3.65 -4.06
CA LEU A 123 20.35 -4.82 -4.16
C LEU A 123 19.79 -5.15 -2.77
N VAL A 124 18.46 -5.21 -2.67
CA VAL A 124 17.75 -5.58 -1.44
C VAL A 124 16.94 -6.87 -1.66
N PRO A 125 16.70 -7.66 -0.60
CA PRO A 125 15.80 -8.80 -0.70
C PRO A 125 14.35 -8.33 -0.87
N LEU A 126 13.49 -9.24 -1.35
CA LEU A 126 12.10 -8.91 -1.70
C LEU A 126 11.18 -8.70 -0.49
N ASP A 127 11.59 -9.14 0.69
CA ASP A 127 10.93 -8.95 1.98
C ASP A 127 11.34 -7.64 2.69
N TYR A 128 12.28 -6.88 2.12
CA TYR A 128 12.71 -5.59 2.62
C TYR A 128 11.51 -4.64 2.81
N LYS A 129 11.47 -3.93 3.93
CA LYS A 129 10.41 -2.96 4.23
C LYS A 129 10.84 -1.59 3.75
N LEU A 130 10.05 -1.02 2.85
CA LEU A 130 10.32 0.28 2.26
C LEU A 130 10.17 1.40 3.29
N SER A 131 11.07 2.37 3.23
CA SER A 131 11.10 3.55 4.08
C SER A 131 10.83 4.82 3.30
N ASN A 132 10.43 5.89 4.01
CA ASN A 132 10.19 7.19 3.40
C ASN A 132 11.45 7.74 2.73
N GLY A 133 11.30 8.22 1.50
CA GLY A 133 12.35 8.92 0.77
C GLY A 133 13.28 8.03 -0.05
N GLU A 134 13.11 6.71 0.01
CA GLU A 134 13.91 5.75 -0.74
C GLU A 134 13.54 5.71 -2.22
N GLN A 135 14.55 5.58 -3.10
CA GLN A 135 14.34 5.36 -4.53
C GLN A 135 14.38 3.87 -4.85
N VAL A 136 13.26 3.33 -5.36
CA VAL A 136 13.09 1.90 -5.62
C VAL A 136 13.13 1.62 -7.11
N THR A 137 14.01 0.71 -7.52
CA THR A 137 14.10 0.19 -8.89
C THR A 137 13.76 -1.30 -8.89
N VAL A 138 12.72 -1.69 -9.63
CA VAL A 138 12.30 -3.09 -9.73
C VAL A 138 13.09 -3.80 -10.84
N ILE A 139 13.67 -4.94 -10.51
CA ILE A 139 14.33 -5.83 -11.47
C ILE A 139 13.30 -6.85 -11.94
N ALA A 140 12.87 -6.71 -13.20
CA ALA A 140 11.87 -7.58 -13.81
C ALA A 140 12.52 -8.63 -14.74
N ALA A 141 12.06 -9.88 -14.65
CA ALA A 141 12.46 -10.93 -15.58
C ALA A 141 11.64 -10.93 -16.88
N LYS A 142 12.24 -11.40 -17.97
CA LYS A 142 11.56 -11.57 -19.27
C LYS A 142 10.50 -12.68 -19.24
N ARG A 143 10.70 -13.71 -18.41
CA ARG A 143 9.81 -14.87 -18.27
C ARG A 143 9.69 -15.25 -16.79
N GLY A 144 8.53 -15.78 -16.42
CA GLY A 144 8.21 -16.21 -15.07
C GLY A 144 6.98 -15.50 -14.51
N GLY A 145 6.69 -15.78 -13.24
CA GLY A 145 5.57 -15.21 -12.53
C GLY A 145 5.71 -15.34 -11.02
N PRO A 146 4.73 -14.83 -10.26
CA PRO A 146 4.73 -14.90 -8.81
C PRO A 146 4.67 -16.36 -8.33
N THR A 147 5.35 -16.65 -7.22
CA THR A 147 5.29 -17.95 -6.55
C THR A 147 4.20 -17.97 -5.48
N ARG A 148 3.81 -19.18 -5.05
CA ARG A 148 2.85 -19.35 -3.94
C ARG A 148 3.41 -18.84 -2.61
N ASP A 149 4.72 -18.86 -2.44
CA ASP A 149 5.41 -18.42 -1.23
C ASP A 149 5.20 -16.93 -0.94
N TRP A 150 4.96 -16.11 -1.97
CA TRP A 150 4.63 -14.69 -1.78
C TRP A 150 3.29 -14.48 -1.05
N LEU A 151 2.40 -15.47 -1.07
CA LEU A 151 1.14 -15.44 -0.34
C LEU A 151 1.26 -16.01 1.08
N ASN A 152 2.41 -16.58 1.46
CA ASN A 152 2.62 -17.11 2.80
C ASN A 152 2.75 -15.95 3.80
N PRO A 153 1.84 -15.82 4.78
CA PRO A 153 1.89 -14.73 5.77
C PRO A 153 3.20 -14.68 6.55
N ASN A 154 3.84 -15.84 6.79
CA ASN A 154 5.04 -15.95 7.61
C ASN A 154 6.30 -15.41 6.91
N LEU A 155 6.28 -15.29 5.58
CA LEU A 155 7.42 -14.82 4.80
C LEU A 155 7.34 -13.32 4.50
N GLU A 156 6.22 -12.67 4.82
CA GLU A 156 6.01 -11.23 4.75
C GLU A 156 6.41 -10.51 3.45
N TYR A 157 6.46 -11.25 2.34
CA TYR A 157 6.81 -10.71 1.01
C TYR A 157 5.81 -9.69 0.48
N VAL A 158 4.55 -9.76 0.92
CA VAL A 158 3.47 -8.91 0.39
C VAL A 158 2.61 -8.43 1.54
N ALA A 159 2.62 -7.12 1.78
CA ALA A 159 1.80 -6.47 2.79
C ALA A 159 0.42 -6.12 2.24
N THR A 160 0.32 -5.64 1.00
CA THR A 160 -0.93 -5.08 0.48
C THR A 160 -1.91 -6.16 0.00
N GLN A 161 -3.18 -6.00 0.36
CA GLN A 161 -4.24 -6.90 -0.11
C GLN A 161 -4.43 -6.80 -1.64
N ARG A 162 -4.18 -5.63 -2.22
CA ARG A 162 -4.21 -5.43 -3.68
C ARG A 162 -3.22 -6.34 -4.39
N ALA A 163 -1.96 -6.36 -3.96
CA ALA A 163 -0.95 -7.24 -4.55
C ALA A 163 -1.30 -8.72 -4.32
N ARG A 164 -1.71 -9.11 -3.11
CA ARG A 164 -2.17 -10.49 -2.80
C ARG A 164 -3.30 -10.94 -3.73
N SER A 165 -4.31 -10.10 -3.96
CA SER A 165 -5.42 -10.40 -4.85
C SER A 165 -4.99 -10.58 -6.30
N LYS A 166 -4.06 -9.75 -6.81
CA LYS A 166 -3.51 -9.90 -8.16
C LYS A 166 -2.70 -11.19 -8.30
N ILE A 167 -1.86 -11.52 -7.32
CA ILE A 167 -1.06 -12.76 -7.27
C ILE A 167 -1.98 -13.98 -7.27
N ARG A 168 -3.00 -14.02 -6.39
CA ARG A 168 -4.00 -15.11 -6.36
C ARG A 168 -4.69 -15.26 -7.70
N GLY A 169 -5.10 -14.15 -8.32
CA GLY A 169 -5.74 -14.14 -9.63
C GLY A 169 -4.84 -14.72 -10.73
N TRP A 170 -3.55 -14.38 -10.72
CA TRP A 170 -2.58 -14.93 -11.67
C TRP A 170 -2.35 -16.42 -11.50
N LEU A 171 -2.16 -16.89 -10.26
CA LEU A 171 -1.97 -18.31 -9.94
C LEU A 171 -3.19 -19.15 -10.31
N ARG A 172 -4.41 -18.63 -10.07
CA ARG A 172 -5.66 -19.29 -10.48
C ARG A 172 -5.76 -19.45 -11.99
N LYS A 173 -5.30 -18.46 -12.76
CA LYS A 173 -5.29 -18.52 -14.23
C LYS A 173 -4.28 -19.54 -14.76
N GLN A 174 -3.08 -19.57 -14.19
CA GLN A 174 -2.04 -20.54 -14.59
C GLN A 174 -2.46 -21.99 -14.31
N ASN A 175 -3.05 -22.23 -13.14
CA ASN A 175 -3.45 -23.59 -12.74
C ASN A 175 -4.87 -23.97 -13.21
N ARG A 176 -5.50 -23.18 -14.10
CA ARG A 176 -6.90 -23.38 -14.48
C ARG A 176 -7.14 -24.77 -15.05
N ASP A 177 -6.30 -25.21 -15.98
CA ASP A 177 -6.47 -26.51 -16.65
C ASP A 177 -6.24 -27.69 -15.70
N GLU A 178 -5.28 -27.55 -14.79
CA GLU A 178 -4.99 -28.56 -13.77
C GLU A 178 -6.10 -28.62 -12.71
N ASN A 179 -6.60 -27.47 -12.25
CA ASN A 179 -7.73 -27.38 -11.33
C ASN A 179 -9.01 -27.99 -11.93
N ILE A 180 -9.27 -27.76 -13.22
CA ILE A 180 -10.41 -28.38 -13.93
C ILE A 180 -10.26 -29.90 -13.97
N ARG A 181 -9.05 -30.39 -14.27
CA ARG A 181 -8.77 -31.83 -14.33
C ARG A 181 -8.96 -32.51 -12.98
N GLN A 182 -8.43 -31.92 -11.91
CA GLN A 182 -8.60 -32.43 -10.54
C GLN A 182 -10.06 -32.38 -10.10
N GLY A 183 -10.79 -31.29 -10.41
CA GLY A 183 -12.21 -31.16 -10.08
C GLY A 183 -13.07 -32.24 -10.74
N LYS A 184 -12.82 -32.54 -12.03
CA LYS A 184 -13.50 -33.65 -12.73
C LYS A 184 -13.21 -35.01 -12.09
N GLN A 185 -11.96 -35.28 -11.73
CA GLN A 185 -11.57 -36.54 -11.08
C GLN A 185 -12.19 -36.73 -9.70
N MET A 186 -12.45 -35.66 -8.95
CA MET A 186 -13.16 -35.74 -7.68
C MET A 186 -14.66 -36.02 -7.89
N LEU A 187 -15.27 -35.35 -8.86
CA LEU A 187 -16.68 -35.56 -9.22
C LEU A 187 -16.96 -36.97 -9.76
N ASP A 188 -16.04 -37.52 -10.55
CA ASP A 188 -16.17 -38.90 -11.08
C ASP A 188 -15.97 -39.99 -9.99
N LYS A 189 -15.50 -39.60 -8.79
CA LYS A 189 -15.29 -40.52 -7.66
C LYS A 189 -16.40 -40.47 -6.60
N GLU A 190 -17.27 -39.45 -6.63
CA GLU A 190 -18.49 -39.37 -5.81
C GLU A 190 -19.68 -40.03 -6.50
#